data_AF-A0A419IVV3-F1
#
_entry.id   AF-A0A419IVV3-F1
#
_cell.length_a   1.000
_cell.length_b   1.000
_cell.length_c   1.000
_cell.angle_alpha   90.00
_cell.angle_beta   90.00
_cell.angle_gamma   90.00
#
_symmetry.space_group_name_H-M   'P 1'
#
loop_
_entity.id
_entity.type
_entity.pdbx_description
1 polymer ?
#
loop_
_entity_poly.entity_id
_entity_poly.type
_entity_poly.pdbx_seq_one_letter_code
_entity_poly.pdbx_strand_id
1 'polypeptide(L)' 'MELDGREMDIQDLLRQLKEILSSKRECFLSIDVLTRTLADAKKITGFASMSGCTATIDTKDNYCIIHVRGIPCCT' A
#
# COMPACT_ATOMS: atom_id res chain seq x y z
N MET A 1 -8.17 2.76 6.83
CA MET A 1 -7.32 1.74 7.48
C MET A 1 -5.88 2.20 7.37
N GLU A 2 -4.99 1.76 8.25
CA GLU A 2 -3.56 2.10 8.19
C GLU A 2 -2.72 0.82 8.28
N LEU A 3 -1.59 0.78 7.55
CA LEU A 3 -0.56 -0.25 7.63
C LEU A 3 0.80 0.44 7.80
N ASP A 4 1.34 0.38 9.02
CA ASP A 4 2.64 0.99 9.33
C ASP A 4 3.79 0.04 9.00
N GLY A 5 4.45 0.30 7.87
CA GLY A 5 5.60 -0.46 7.38
C GLY A 5 6.95 0.21 7.64
N ARG A 6 7.03 1.26 8.45
CA ARG A 6 8.27 2.05 8.62
C ARG A 6 9.43 1.25 9.21
N GLU A 7 9.13 0.21 9.98
CA GLU A 7 10.14 -0.67 10.59
C GLU A 7 10.12 -2.09 9.99
N MET A 8 9.37 -2.29 8.91
CA MET A 8 9.22 -3.58 8.26
C MET A 8 10.17 -3.72 7.06
N ASP A 9 10.57 -4.96 6.77
CA ASP A 9 11.13 -5.25 5.45
C ASP A 9 10.03 -5.07 4.38
N ILE A 10 10.45 -4.64 3.19
CA ILE A 10 9.54 -4.39 2.07
C ILE A 10 8.77 -5.66 1.65
N GLN A 11 9.37 -6.84 1.76
CA GLN A 11 8.69 -8.10 1.43
C GLN A 11 7.58 -8.41 2.41
N ASP A 12 7.80 -8.17 3.71
CA ASP A 12 6.78 -8.34 4.74
C ASP A 12 5.63 -7.36 4.57
N LEU A 13 5.95 -6.11 4.24
CA LEU A 13 4.95 -5.08 3.98
C LEU A 13 4.08 -5.43 2.77
N LEU A 14 4.70 -5.90 1.69
CA LEU A 14 3.98 -6.34 0.48
C LEU A 14 3.11 -7.56 0.77
N ARG A 15 3.59 -8.51 1.58
CA ARG A 15 2.82 -9.68 2.01
C ARG A 15 1.58 -9.27 2.80
N GLN A 16 1.71 -8.41 3.80
CA GLN A 16 0.56 -7.94 4.58
C GLN A 16 -0.42 -7.14 3.72
N LEU A 17 0.09 -6.27 2.85
CA LEU A 17 -0.76 -5.51 1.92
C LEU A 17 -1.53 -6.46 0.99
N LYS A 18 -0.90 -7.52 0.49
CA LYS A 18 -1.55 -8.56 -0.32
C LYS A 18 -2.68 -9.24 0.43
N GLU A 19 -2.46 -9.62 1.69
CA GLU A 19 -3.47 -10.26 2.54
C GLU A 19 -4.69 -9.34 2.73
N ILE A 20 -4.44 -8.05 3.02
CA ILE A 20 -5.49 -7.05 3.17
C ILE A 20 -6.30 -6.90 1.88
N LEU A 21 -5.61 -6.70 0.74
CA LEU A 21 -6.26 -6.57 -0.57
C LEU A 21 -7.11 -7.81 -0.91
N SER A 22 -6.59 -9.00 -0.59
CA SER A 22 -7.29 -10.28 -0.85
C SER A 22 -8.52 -10.44 0.03
N SER A 23 -8.47 -9.97 1.28
CA SER A 23 -9.60 -10.01 2.22
C SER A 23 -10.73 -9.03 1.87
N LYS A 24 -10.48 -8.07 0.97
CA LYS A 24 -11.41 -7.01 0.57
C LYS A 24 -11.78 -7.06 -0.91
N ARG A 25 -11.62 -8.21 -1.56
CA ARG A 25 -12.10 -8.42 -2.94
C ARG A 25 -13.57 -8.00 -3.03
N GLU A 26 -13.91 -7.28 -4.10
CA GLU A 26 -15.26 -6.76 -4.40
C GLU A 26 -15.76 -5.64 -3.47
N CYS A 27 -14.99 -5.23 -2.47
CA CYS A 27 -15.28 -4.09 -1.61
C CYS A 27 -14.37 -2.91 -1.94
N PHE A 28 -14.88 -1.69 -1.79
CA PHE A 28 -14.04 -0.51 -1.83
C PHE A 28 -13.05 -0.52 -0.65
N LEU A 29 -11.76 -0.51 -0.96
CA LEU A 29 -10.67 -0.42 0.00
C LEU A 29 -10.15 1.02 0.10
N SER A 30 -9.88 1.42 1.34
CA SER A 30 -9.19 2.66 1.67
C SER A 30 -8.17 2.41 2.79
N ILE A 31 -6.89 2.32 2.40
CA ILE A 31 -5.77 2.09 3.31
C ILE A 31 -4.62 3.06 3.06
N ASP A 32 -4.05 3.57 4.14
CA ASP A 32 -2.82 4.35 4.12
C ASP A 32 -1.66 3.46 4.53
N VAL A 33 -0.62 3.39 3.70
CA VAL A 33 0.58 2.57 3.95
C VAL A 33 1.73 3.51 4.25
N LEU A 34 2.44 3.31 5.36
CA LEU A 34 3.57 4.17 5.74
C LEU A 34 4.89 3.45 5.44
N THR A 35 5.84 4.13 4.78
CA THR A 35 7.19 3.61 4.50
C THR A 35 8.25 4.63 4.87
N ARG A 36 9.46 4.20 5.24
CA ARG A 36 10.58 5.13 5.50
C ARG A 36 11.11 5.77 4.23
N THR A 37 11.20 5.01 3.14
CA THR A 37 11.86 5.46 1.91
C THR A 37 10.86 5.69 0.79
N LEU A 38 11.18 6.66 -0.07
CA LEU A 38 10.45 6.89 -1.32
C LEU A 38 10.56 5.71 -2.29
N ALA A 39 11.68 4.97 -2.24
CA ALA A 39 11.89 3.78 -3.07
C ALA A 39 10.85 2.70 -2.74
N ASP A 40 10.59 2.47 -1.46
CA ASP A 40 9.57 1.51 -1.02
C ASP A 40 8.16 2.03 -1.31
N ALA A 41 7.90 3.33 -1.13
CA ALA A 41 6.62 3.93 -1.49
C ALA A 41 6.27 3.72 -2.98
N LYS A 42 7.26 3.85 -3.88
CA LYS A 42 7.09 3.57 -5.30
C LYS A 42 6.77 2.09 -5.58
N LYS A 43 7.42 1.16 -4.88
CA LYS A 43 7.11 -0.28 -5.00
C LYS A 43 5.68 -0.59 -4.55
N ILE A 44 5.26 -0.03 -3.41
CA ILE A 44 3.89 -0.18 -2.89
C ILE A 44 2.86 0.39 -3.88
N THR A 45 3.15 1.57 -4.45
CA THR A 45 2.28 2.20 -5.46
C THR A 45 2.14 1.33 -6.72
N GLY A 46 3.25 0.77 -7.21
CA GLY A 46 3.24 -0.16 -8.34
C GLY A 46 2.43 -1.42 -8.04
N PHE A 47 2.63 -2.01 -6.86
CA PHE A 47 1.90 -3.19 -6.41
C PHE A 47 0.38 -2.92 -6.31
N ALA A 48 -0.01 -1.81 -5.67
CA ALA A 48 -1.42 -1.41 -5.57
C ALA A 48 -2.07 -1.22 -6.95
N SER A 49 -1.35 -0.60 -7.88
CA SER A 49 -1.80 -0.42 -9.28
C SER A 49 -2.04 -1.75 -9.98
N MET A 50 -1.13 -2.72 -9.80
CA MET A 50 -1.28 -4.07 -10.35
C MET A 50 -2.47 -4.84 -9.77
N SER A 51 -2.91 -4.50 -8.55
CA SER A 51 -4.09 -5.05 -7.90
C SER A 51 -5.40 -4.30 -8.23
N GLY A 52 -5.36 -3.32 -9.14
CA GLY A 52 -6.53 -2.54 -9.55
C GLY A 52 -6.89 -1.37 -8.64
N CYS A 53 -5.98 -0.97 -7.74
CA CYS A 53 -6.16 0.18 -6.87
C CYS A 53 -5.38 1.39 -7.39
N THR A 54 -5.92 2.58 -7.18
CA THR A 54 -5.16 3.82 -7.31
C THR A 54 -4.31 4.04 -6.07
N ALA A 55 -3.11 4.59 -6.25
CA ALA A 55 -2.21 4.89 -5.15
C ALA A 55 -1.50 6.24 -5.40
N THR A 56 -1.47 7.09 -4.38
CA THR A 56 -0.76 8.38 -4.40
C THR A 56 0.20 8.48 -3.24
N ILE A 57 1.40 9.03 -3.47
CA ILE A 57 2.43 9.20 -2.46
C ILE A 57 2.40 10.63 -1.92
N ASP A 58 2.34 10.76 -0.60
CA ASP A 58 2.55 12.00 0.15
C ASP A 58 3.87 11.88 0.95
N THR A 59 4.86 12.70 0.60
CA THR A 59 6.19 12.66 1.23
C THR A 59 6.22 13.59 2.44
N LYS A 60 6.62 13.05 3.59
CA LYS A 60 6.89 13.79 4.83
C LYS A 60 8.40 13.81 5.10
N ASP A 61 8.82 14.64 6.04
CA ASP A 61 10.25 14.87 6.35
C ASP A 61 11.03 13.57 6.65
N ASN A 62 10.37 12.56 7.22
CA ASN A 62 11.03 11.32 7.68
C ASN A 62 10.37 10.03 7.17
N TYR A 63 9.30 10.12 6.38
CA TYR A 63 8.55 8.96 5.89
C TYR A 63 7.66 9.34 4.70
N CYS A 64 7.11 8.34 4.02
CA CYS A 64 6.13 8.49 2.96
C CYS A 64 4.81 7.86 3.41
N ILE A 65 3.69 8.46 2.99
CA ILE A 65 2.35 7.90 3.12
C ILE A 65 1.88 7.55 1.71
N ILE A 66 1.40 6.32 1.51
CA ILE A 66 0.81 5.87 0.27
C ILE A 66 -0.68 5.71 0.51
N HIS A 67 -1.48 6.57 -0.09
CA HIS A 67 -2.94 6.48 -0.04
C HIS A 67 -3.42 5.51 -1.11
N VAL A 68 -3.74 4.28 -0.72
CA VAL A 68 -4.26 3.24 -1.61
C VAL A 68 -5.79 3.26 -1.54
N ARG A 69 -6.44 3.45 -2.70
CA ARG A 69 -7.89 3.57 -2.84
C ARG A 69 -8.37 2.80 -4.08
N GLY A 70 -9.45 2.05 -3.97
CA GLY A 70 -10.05 1.37 -5.12
C GLY A 70 -10.75 0.09 -4.74
N ILE A 71 -11.29 -0.61 -5.74
CA ILE A 71 -11.85 -1.95 -5.56
C ILE A 71 -10.79 -2.93 -6.08
N PRO A 72 -10.12 -3.70 -5.20
CA PRO A 72 -9.12 -4.66 -5.65
C PRO A 72 -9.77 -5.67 -6.58
N CYS A 73 -9.28 -5.75 -7.82
CA CYS A 73 -9.85 -6.65 -8.83
C CYS A 73 -9.04 -7.94 -8.99
N CYS A 74 -7.78 -7.95 -8.54
CA CYS A 74 -6.85 -9.07 -8.65
C CYS A 74 -5.96 -9.15 -7.39
N THR A 75 -5.79 -10.34 -6.80
CA THR A 75 -4.70 -10.63 -5.85
C THR A 75 -4.14 -12.04 -5.99
#